data_AF-A0A562CSG5-F1
#
_entry.id   AF-A0A562CSG5-F1
#
_cell.length_a   1.000
_cell.length_b   1.000
_cell.length_c   1.000
_cell.angle_alpha   90.00
_cell.angle_beta   90.00
_cell.angle_gamma   90.00
#
_symmetry.space_group_name_H-M   'P 1'
#
loop_
_entity.id
_entity.type
_entity.pdbx_description
1 polymer ?
#
loop_
_entity_poly.entity_id
_entity_poly.type
_entity_poly.pdbx_seq_one_letter_code
_entity_poly.pdbx_strand_id
1 'polypeptide(L)'
;MTTDLRLAYADIDEELFDVDQIPMTSHDVRSVGEMLFDVDYLARQLLMDVAGDDADTLLRSWPTMVAAAEDLWASLPDRRPGIDERDRPITSLSAQASTIESSLSGRKAWPGPGPTNPRVDQITQTLLTAAALVRRYGAEIPHEQTEAHRDLEAARTRIMHGLYLTAHAVNVALHDNGRDRVNDARDSGRRVQLAQHHSPYAIAPTGVWVDRMSVCENTARSYLTDQFAQALASEAIRPVDDPGRLAQALANWDIQSHRALARHIEPANILLITRTQGLIAGASMVLVDAAATAGILEPADRLVPAIAEAGRSWSNLASRWGDLAPPGARLEEPLARAAAEVRAAYRQMTHDTTTLATPQVIATRPGLPQATMATLRAIEAGSELAHVVAEKADAPNLTGPARAMSRRAHNDAEAGLATPPTEGDVVWVSPADILARRAVTVPRPVREALRSASTATASAASAAAASAILAHTNGGGSPRPVWLSAADNAQPGDHFTPASSPDRGMPCRKSAAGIDRSPPVGPLR
;
A
#
# COMPACT_ATOMS: atom_id res chain seq x y z
N MET A 1 -12.29 -55.95 -34.71
CA MET A 1 -12.99 -56.36 -33.47
C MET A 1 -11.96 -56.27 -32.36
N THR A 2 -11.51 -55.08 -31.92
CA THR A 2 -12.19 -53.98 -31.22
C THR A 2 -12.81 -54.38 -29.89
N THR A 3 -12.07 -54.11 -28.80
CA THR A 3 -12.52 -53.80 -27.43
C THR A 3 -11.31 -53.14 -26.75
N ASP A 4 -11.11 -51.84 -26.92
CA ASP A 4 -11.58 -50.74 -26.07
C ASP A 4 -10.69 -50.57 -24.82
N LEU A 5 -9.55 -49.89 -25.01
CA LEU A 5 -8.66 -49.39 -23.96
C LEU A 5 -9.16 -48.00 -23.53
N ARG A 6 -10.17 -47.98 -22.65
CA ARG A 6 -10.44 -46.82 -21.80
C ARG A 6 -9.72 -47.03 -20.47
N LEU A 7 -8.46 -46.60 -20.42
CA LEU A 7 -7.79 -46.31 -19.16
C LEU A 7 -8.55 -45.17 -18.48
N ALA A 8 -9.18 -45.48 -17.35
CA ALA A 8 -9.87 -44.54 -16.52
C ALA A 8 -8.89 -43.47 -16.03
N TYR A 9 -9.14 -42.23 -16.41
CA TYR A 9 -8.43 -41.02 -15.97
C TYR A 9 -8.68 -40.66 -14.49
N ALA A 10 -9.08 -41.64 -13.66
CA ALA A 10 -9.61 -41.40 -12.32
C ALA A 10 -8.58 -41.60 -11.19
N ASP A 11 -7.39 -42.14 -11.47
CA ASP A 11 -6.43 -42.54 -10.42
C ASP A 11 -5.05 -41.87 -10.54
N ILE A 12 -4.98 -40.69 -11.16
CA ILE A 12 -3.80 -39.81 -11.07
C ILE A 12 -4.23 -38.50 -10.41
N ASP A 13 -4.64 -38.59 -9.15
CA ASP A 13 -4.58 -37.47 -8.21
C ASP A 13 -3.13 -37.35 -7.69
N GLU A 14 -2.18 -37.11 -8.60
CA GLU A 14 -0.94 -36.46 -8.20
C GLU A 14 -1.35 -35.02 -7.89
N GLU A 15 -1.32 -34.64 -6.60
CA GLU A 15 -1.44 -33.24 -6.20
C GLU A 15 -0.44 -32.43 -7.01
N LEU A 16 -0.94 -31.64 -7.97
CA LEU A 16 -0.15 -30.80 -8.87
C LEU A 16 0.70 -29.74 -8.12
N PHE A 17 0.50 -29.65 -6.80
CA PHE A 17 1.18 -28.76 -5.88
C PHE A 17 1.49 -29.53 -4.59
N ASP A 18 2.77 -29.76 -4.31
CA ASP A 18 3.22 -30.18 -2.99
C ASP A 18 3.04 -28.99 -2.03
N VAL A 19 1.88 -28.93 -1.38
CA VAL A 19 1.48 -27.83 -0.48
C VAL A 19 2.46 -27.69 0.69
N ASP A 20 3.21 -28.76 1.02
CA ASP A 20 4.19 -28.79 2.10
C ASP A 20 5.54 -28.15 1.71
N GLN A 21 5.79 -27.89 0.42
CA GLN A 21 6.99 -27.15 -0.06
C GLN A 21 6.84 -25.63 -0.10
N ILE A 22 5.63 -25.10 0.09
CA ILE A 22 5.43 -23.67 0.31
C ILE A 22 5.24 -23.50 1.81
N PRO A 23 6.26 -23.08 2.58
CA PRO A 23 6.07 -22.73 3.97
C PRO A 23 5.17 -21.50 4.05
N MET A 24 3.87 -21.75 4.10
CA MET A 24 2.85 -20.78 4.46
C MET A 24 3.08 -20.51 5.94
N THR A 25 3.89 -19.49 6.25
CA THR A 25 4.08 -19.10 7.64
C THR A 25 2.71 -18.69 8.19
N SER A 26 2.17 -19.52 9.08
CA SER A 26 0.94 -19.18 9.82
C SER A 26 1.13 -17.91 10.66
N HIS A 27 2.37 -17.46 10.83
CA HIS A 27 2.79 -16.27 11.55
C HIS A 27 3.13 -15.12 10.60
N ASP A 28 2.84 -13.91 11.04
CA ASP A 28 3.26 -12.68 10.38
C ASP A 28 4.79 -12.56 10.47
N VAL A 29 5.45 -12.48 9.31
CA VAL A 29 6.93 -12.45 9.20
C VAL A 29 7.49 -11.03 9.23
N ARG A 30 6.61 -10.02 9.25
CA ARG A 30 7.01 -8.62 9.28
C ARG A 30 7.67 -8.26 10.61
N SER A 31 8.70 -7.45 10.53
CA SER A 31 9.28 -6.80 11.70
C SER A 31 8.34 -5.72 12.27
N VAL A 32 8.59 -5.30 13.51
CA VAL A 32 7.83 -4.21 14.17
C VAL A 32 7.87 -2.92 13.34
N GLY A 33 9.02 -2.57 12.77
CA GLY A 33 9.16 -1.39 11.90
C GLY A 33 8.26 -1.47 10.66
N GLU A 34 8.19 -2.64 10.03
CA GLU A 34 7.34 -2.89 8.87
C GLU A 34 5.85 -2.87 9.21
N MET A 35 5.47 -3.40 10.37
CA MET A 35 4.11 -3.27 10.90
C MET A 35 3.73 -1.80 11.13
N LEU A 36 4.65 -0.98 11.67
CA LEU A 36 4.42 0.45 11.89
C LEU A 36 4.35 1.23 10.57
N PHE A 37 5.12 0.85 9.54
CA PHE A 37 4.94 1.39 8.20
C PHE A 37 3.59 1.02 7.59
N ASP A 38 3.10 -0.19 7.86
CA ASP A 38 1.78 -0.62 7.40
C ASP A 38 0.66 0.17 8.08
N VAL A 39 0.78 0.44 9.39
CA VAL A 39 -0.11 1.34 10.12
C VAL A 39 -0.16 2.73 9.48
N ASP A 40 1.00 3.31 9.18
CA ASP A 40 1.12 4.61 8.52
C ASP A 40 0.50 4.61 7.11
N TYR A 41 0.74 3.55 6.33
CA TYR A 41 0.11 3.36 5.02
C TYR A 41 -1.42 3.29 5.11
N LEU A 42 -1.95 2.44 6.00
CA LEU A 42 -3.39 2.26 6.20
C LEU A 42 -4.06 3.54 6.70
N ALA A 43 -3.40 4.31 7.56
CA ALA A 43 -3.91 5.58 8.06
C ALA A 43 -3.97 6.66 6.96
N ARG A 44 -2.95 6.77 6.09
CA ARG A 44 -3.01 7.65 4.92
C ARG A 44 -4.10 7.23 3.94
N GLN A 45 -4.22 5.93 3.69
CA GLN A 45 -5.26 5.39 2.82
C GLN A 45 -6.66 5.66 3.39
N LEU A 46 -6.83 5.54 4.71
CA LEU A 46 -8.06 5.92 5.41
C LEU A 46 -8.43 7.38 5.15
N LEU A 47 -7.48 8.29 5.28
CA LEU A 47 -7.70 9.72 5.07
C LEU A 47 -8.15 10.05 3.63
N MET A 48 -7.64 9.34 2.63
CA MET A 48 -8.00 9.58 1.22
C MET A 48 -9.42 9.11 0.86
N ASP A 49 -9.97 8.15 1.61
CA ASP A 49 -11.24 7.48 1.29
C ASP A 49 -12.39 7.88 2.22
N VAL A 50 -12.11 8.66 3.26
CA VAL A 50 -13.08 8.89 4.33
C VAL A 50 -14.25 9.76 3.86
N ALA A 51 -15.47 9.34 4.23
CA ALA A 51 -16.69 10.09 3.97
C ALA A 51 -17.48 10.37 5.27
N GLY A 52 -18.46 11.27 5.17
CA GLY A 52 -19.35 11.59 6.30
C GLY A 52 -20.14 10.40 6.85
N ASP A 53 -20.37 9.36 6.06
CA ASP A 53 -21.04 8.14 6.52
C ASP A 53 -20.16 7.22 7.37
N ASP A 54 -18.83 7.39 7.32
CA ASP A 54 -17.89 6.60 8.12
C ASP A 54 -17.75 7.13 9.55
N ALA A 55 -18.18 8.36 9.80
CA ALA A 55 -17.91 9.10 11.03
C ALA A 55 -18.30 8.36 12.32
N ASP A 56 -19.41 7.62 12.31
CA ASP A 56 -19.86 6.86 13.47
C ASP A 56 -19.02 5.60 13.71
N THR A 57 -18.69 4.85 12.65
CA THR A 57 -17.81 3.67 12.75
C THR A 57 -16.40 4.05 13.18
N LEU A 58 -15.85 5.15 12.64
CA LEU A 58 -14.53 5.67 12.98
C LEU A 58 -14.46 6.14 14.43
N LEU A 59 -15.46 6.91 14.87
CA LEU A 59 -15.52 7.38 16.26
C LEU A 59 -15.64 6.22 17.26
N ARG A 60 -16.37 5.15 16.91
CA ARG A 60 -16.46 3.92 17.73
C ARG A 60 -15.13 3.16 17.81
N SER A 61 -14.30 3.23 16.78
CA SER A 61 -13.05 2.45 16.69
C SER A 61 -11.87 3.15 17.36
N TRP A 62 -11.93 4.48 17.46
CA TRP A 62 -10.86 5.30 18.01
C TRP A 62 -10.34 4.83 19.38
N PRO A 63 -11.18 4.56 20.39
CA PRO A 63 -10.66 4.18 21.70
C PRO A 63 -9.85 2.89 21.71
N THR A 64 -10.31 1.87 20.99
CA THR A 64 -9.63 0.58 20.91
C THR A 64 -8.28 0.70 20.19
N MET A 65 -8.20 1.52 19.13
CA MET A 65 -6.93 1.80 18.46
C MET A 65 -5.94 2.51 19.38
N VAL A 66 -6.37 3.51 20.15
CA VAL A 66 -5.50 4.21 21.09
C VAL A 66 -4.99 3.28 22.19
N ALA A 67 -5.85 2.39 22.71
CA ALA A 67 -5.44 1.40 23.71
C ALA A 67 -4.38 0.42 23.14
N ALA A 68 -4.53 -0.03 21.89
CA ALA A 68 -3.52 -0.88 21.25
C ALA A 68 -2.20 -0.13 20.98
N ALA A 69 -2.28 1.15 20.63
CA ALA A 69 -1.09 2.00 20.46
C ALA A 69 -0.36 2.25 21.79
N GLU A 70 -1.11 2.46 22.88
CA GLU A 70 -0.56 2.59 24.24
C GLU A 70 0.09 1.29 24.70
N ASP A 71 -0.55 0.13 24.47
CA ASP A 71 0.04 -1.18 24.80
C ASP A 71 1.36 -1.41 24.04
N LEU A 72 1.41 -1.09 22.75
CA LEU A 72 2.64 -1.15 21.98
C LEU A 72 3.68 -0.17 22.53
N TRP A 73 3.31 1.08 22.79
CA TRP A 73 4.22 2.09 23.32
C TRP A 73 4.85 1.65 24.65
N ALA A 74 4.03 1.16 25.58
CA ALA A 74 4.47 0.68 26.89
C ALA A 74 5.32 -0.60 26.81
N SER A 75 5.20 -1.37 25.72
CA SER A 75 6.03 -2.55 25.50
C SER A 75 7.44 -2.23 25.00
N LEU A 76 7.67 -1.03 24.44
CA LEU A 76 8.97 -0.66 23.88
C LEU A 76 10.02 -0.63 25.00
N PRO A 77 11.22 -1.22 24.78
CA PRO A 77 12.30 -1.15 25.75
C PRO A 77 12.64 0.29 26.14
N ASP A 78 12.64 0.57 27.43
CA ASP A 78 13.05 1.85 28.00
C ASP A 78 14.44 1.76 28.63
N ARG A 79 15.13 2.90 28.58
CA ARG A 79 16.39 3.12 29.27
C ARG A 79 16.19 4.15 30.39
N ARG A 80 15.24 3.98 31.33
CA ARG A 80 15.24 4.57 32.69
C ARG A 80 13.93 4.34 33.48
N PRO A 81 14.00 4.17 34.81
CA PRO A 81 12.83 4.21 35.69
C PRO A 81 12.41 5.66 36.03
N GLY A 82 11.17 6.03 35.71
CA GLY A 82 10.49 7.28 36.06
C GLY A 82 9.32 7.56 35.11
N ILE A 83 8.30 8.33 35.52
CA ILE A 83 7.27 8.84 34.58
C ILE A 83 8.00 9.83 33.67
N ASP A 84 8.38 9.39 32.47
CA ASP A 84 9.10 10.22 31.51
C ASP A 84 8.15 11.28 30.95
N GLU A 85 8.58 12.55 30.88
CA GLU A 85 7.81 13.61 30.18
C GLU A 85 7.50 13.19 28.73
N ARG A 86 8.32 12.29 28.19
CA ARG A 86 8.19 11.63 26.90
C ARG A 86 6.93 10.77 26.73
N ASP A 87 6.41 10.14 27.79
CA ASP A 87 5.21 9.28 27.73
C ASP A 87 3.92 10.09 27.90
N ARG A 88 4.04 11.32 28.38
CA ARG A 88 2.91 12.23 28.61
C ARG A 88 1.95 12.34 27.41
N PRO A 89 2.40 12.40 26.14
CA PRO A 89 1.49 12.45 25.01
C PRO A 89 0.63 11.20 24.87
N ILE A 90 1.20 9.99 25.01
CA ILE A 90 0.44 8.74 24.85
C ILE A 90 -0.53 8.52 26.02
N THR A 91 -0.10 8.81 27.25
CA THR A 91 -0.96 8.75 28.43
C THR A 91 -2.11 9.77 28.31
N SER A 92 -1.84 10.97 27.80
CA SER A 92 -2.88 11.99 27.58
C SER A 92 -3.90 11.55 26.53
N LEU A 93 -3.44 10.98 25.40
CA LEU A 93 -4.32 10.42 24.37
C LEU A 93 -5.18 9.28 24.91
N SER A 94 -4.60 8.36 25.69
CA SER A 94 -5.35 7.26 26.30
C SER A 94 -6.44 7.75 27.25
N ALA A 95 -6.14 8.75 28.09
CA ALA A 95 -7.14 9.37 28.98
C ALA A 95 -8.29 10.05 28.20
N GLN A 96 -7.96 10.74 27.10
CA GLN A 96 -8.96 11.37 26.21
C GLN A 96 -9.82 10.31 25.50
N ALA A 97 -9.20 9.25 25.00
CA ALA A 97 -9.87 8.11 24.37
C ALA A 97 -10.82 7.38 25.33
N SER A 98 -10.39 7.14 26.57
CA SER A 98 -11.22 6.56 27.64
C SER A 98 -12.44 7.44 27.97
N THR A 99 -12.28 8.77 27.93
CA THR A 99 -13.38 9.73 28.10
C THR A 99 -14.37 9.67 26.94
N ILE A 100 -13.87 9.51 25.71
CA ILE A 100 -14.69 9.30 24.51
C ILE A 100 -15.48 7.99 24.65
N GLU A 101 -14.81 6.88 24.97
CA GLU A 101 -15.43 5.56 25.16
C GLU A 101 -16.54 5.59 26.23
N SER A 102 -16.25 6.15 27.41
CA SER A 102 -17.24 6.29 28.49
C SER A 102 -18.47 7.09 28.03
N SER A 103 -18.25 8.11 27.20
CA SER A 103 -19.34 8.91 26.64
C SER A 103 -20.14 8.21 25.53
N LEU A 104 -19.52 7.26 24.82
CA LEU A 104 -20.19 6.43 23.82
C LEU A 104 -21.08 5.38 24.51
N SER A 105 -20.56 4.70 25.53
CA SER A 105 -21.25 3.63 26.27
C SER A 105 -22.50 4.10 27.02
N GLY A 106 -22.59 5.40 27.35
CA GLY A 106 -23.73 5.99 28.08
C GLY A 106 -24.83 6.63 27.21
N ARG A 107 -24.67 6.69 25.87
CA ARG A 107 -25.59 7.45 25.00
C ARG A 107 -26.49 6.56 24.15
N LYS A 108 -27.82 6.82 24.22
CA LYS A 108 -28.79 6.39 23.19
C LYS A 108 -28.77 7.28 21.94
N ALA A 109 -28.17 8.47 22.04
CA ALA A 109 -28.03 9.41 20.94
C ALA A 109 -26.84 9.04 20.03
N TRP A 110 -26.80 9.63 18.84
CA TRP A 110 -25.73 9.44 17.84
C TRP A 110 -24.31 9.59 18.46
N PRO A 111 -23.34 8.72 18.11
CA PRO A 111 -23.42 7.68 17.07
C PRO A 111 -24.18 6.40 17.46
N GLY A 112 -24.52 6.21 18.74
CA GLY A 112 -25.17 5.00 19.24
C GLY A 112 -24.32 3.72 19.10
N PRO A 113 -24.82 2.57 19.59
CA PRO A 113 -24.15 1.29 19.40
C PRO A 113 -24.13 0.90 17.92
N GLY A 114 -23.06 0.25 17.48
CA GLY A 114 -22.90 -0.17 16.09
C GLY A 114 -21.52 -0.76 15.81
N PRO A 115 -21.25 -1.15 14.56
CA PRO A 115 -19.96 -1.74 14.18
C PRO A 115 -18.82 -0.72 14.24
N THR A 116 -17.60 -1.24 14.44
CA THR A 116 -16.33 -0.54 14.24
C THR A 116 -15.98 -0.46 12.76
N ASN A 117 -14.94 0.32 12.46
CA ASN A 117 -14.41 0.50 11.13
C ASN A 117 -13.32 -0.56 10.87
N PRO A 118 -13.44 -1.40 9.83
CA PRO A 118 -12.58 -2.55 9.57
C PRO A 118 -11.13 -2.15 9.29
N ARG A 119 -10.89 -0.96 8.73
CA ARG A 119 -9.54 -0.48 8.46
C ARG A 119 -8.86 -0.04 9.75
N VAL A 120 -9.61 0.59 10.65
CA VAL A 120 -9.12 0.90 12.00
C VAL A 120 -8.92 -0.37 12.82
N ASP A 121 -9.79 -1.38 12.65
CA ASP A 121 -9.62 -2.70 13.27
C ASP A 121 -8.33 -3.38 12.77
N GLN A 122 -8.02 -3.28 11.47
CA GLN A 122 -6.75 -3.79 10.91
C GLN A 122 -5.53 -3.06 11.47
N ILE A 123 -5.58 -1.72 11.58
CA ILE A 123 -4.53 -0.92 12.22
C ILE A 123 -4.35 -1.37 13.68
N THR A 124 -5.44 -1.51 14.42
CA THR A 124 -5.47 -1.96 15.82
C THR A 124 -4.83 -3.34 15.96
N GLN A 125 -5.21 -4.30 15.12
CA GLN A 125 -4.65 -5.66 15.14
C GLN A 125 -3.16 -5.66 14.81
N THR A 126 -2.71 -4.78 13.90
CA THR A 126 -1.29 -4.63 13.54
C THR A 126 -0.49 -4.09 14.73
N LEU A 127 -1.02 -3.10 15.45
CA LEU A 127 -0.41 -2.57 16.68
C LEU A 127 -0.31 -3.64 17.79
N LEU A 128 -1.37 -4.42 18.01
CA LEU A 128 -1.38 -5.52 18.98
C LEU A 128 -0.36 -6.60 18.63
N THR A 129 -0.24 -6.94 17.35
CA THR A 129 0.73 -7.93 16.86
C THR A 129 2.16 -7.42 17.04
N ALA A 130 2.41 -6.14 16.74
CA ALA A 130 3.69 -5.51 17.01
C ALA A 130 4.03 -5.53 18.52
N ALA A 131 3.06 -5.22 19.40
CA ALA A 131 3.26 -5.25 20.84
C ALA A 131 3.61 -6.66 21.34
N ALA A 132 2.96 -7.68 20.80
CA ALA A 132 3.28 -9.07 21.09
C ALA A 132 4.71 -9.45 20.66
N LEU A 133 5.17 -8.98 19.48
CA LEU A 133 6.55 -9.19 19.02
C LEU A 133 7.56 -8.49 19.93
N VAL A 134 7.31 -7.24 20.31
CA VAL A 134 8.19 -6.49 21.21
C VAL A 134 8.25 -7.16 22.58
N ARG A 135 7.12 -7.61 23.15
CA ARG A 135 7.14 -8.36 24.42
C ARG A 135 7.92 -9.66 24.32
N ARG A 136 7.85 -10.34 23.18
CA ARG A 136 8.51 -11.64 22.97
C ARG A 136 10.02 -11.52 22.80
N TYR A 137 10.48 -10.52 22.04
CA TYR A 137 11.88 -10.39 21.63
C TYR A 137 12.59 -9.15 22.19
N GLY A 138 11.87 -8.26 22.87
CA GLY A 138 12.38 -6.96 23.32
C GLY A 138 13.53 -7.06 24.32
N ALA A 139 13.58 -8.12 25.12
CA ALA A 139 14.69 -8.38 26.04
C ALA A 139 16.01 -8.68 25.31
N GLU A 140 15.95 -9.12 24.05
CA GLU A 140 17.12 -9.41 23.22
C GLU A 140 17.67 -8.14 22.54
N ILE A 141 16.94 -7.01 22.61
CA ILE A 141 17.34 -5.75 21.98
C ILE A 141 18.43 -5.08 22.86
N PRO A 142 19.65 -4.88 22.31
CA PRO A 142 20.73 -4.19 23.03
C PRO A 142 20.48 -2.68 23.04
N HIS A 143 19.53 -2.25 23.87
CA HIS A 143 19.05 -0.87 24.06
C HIS A 143 20.13 0.12 24.54
N GLU A 144 21.34 -0.38 24.86
CA GLU A 144 22.51 0.45 25.13
C GLU A 144 23.15 1.03 23.86
N GLN A 145 22.89 0.43 22.69
CA GLN A 145 23.41 0.85 21.40
C GLN A 145 22.67 2.09 20.87
N THR A 146 23.41 3.01 20.25
CA THR A 146 22.85 4.24 19.68
C THR A 146 21.85 3.98 18.55
N GLU A 147 22.07 2.93 17.75
CA GLU A 147 21.17 2.54 16.66
C GLU A 147 19.82 2.05 17.19
N ALA A 148 19.84 1.15 18.19
CA ALA A 148 18.63 0.69 18.85
C ALA A 148 17.82 1.85 19.45
N HIS A 149 18.49 2.86 20.03
CA HIS A 149 17.81 4.05 20.52
C HIS A 149 17.11 4.84 19.41
N ARG A 150 17.77 5.04 18.26
CA ARG A 150 17.17 5.74 17.11
C ARG A 150 15.98 4.99 16.53
N ASP A 151 16.04 3.66 16.46
CA ASP A 151 14.91 2.83 16.02
C ASP A 151 13.72 2.92 16.98
N LEU A 152 13.98 3.00 18.29
CA LEU A 152 12.96 3.19 19.31
C LEU A 152 12.32 4.60 19.25
N GLU A 153 13.09 5.65 18.92
CA GLU A 153 12.54 6.98 18.63
C GLU A 153 11.67 6.97 17.36
N ALA A 154 12.15 6.32 16.30
CA ALA A 154 11.42 6.21 15.04
C ALA A 154 10.11 5.41 15.23
N ALA A 155 10.14 4.33 16.01
CA ALA A 155 8.97 3.55 16.36
C ALA A 155 7.91 4.39 17.08
N ARG A 156 8.29 5.13 18.13
CA ARG A 156 7.38 6.03 18.85
C ARG A 156 6.82 7.12 17.93
N THR A 157 7.66 7.70 17.09
CA THR A 157 7.26 8.69 16.09
C THR A 157 6.20 8.13 15.12
N ARG A 158 6.36 6.89 14.65
CA ARG A 158 5.37 6.23 13.77
C ARG A 158 4.06 5.91 14.46
N ILE A 159 4.11 5.43 15.71
CA ILE A 159 2.90 5.19 16.52
C ILE A 159 2.07 6.49 16.59
N MET A 160 2.72 7.60 16.94
CA MET A 160 2.06 8.90 17.04
C MET A 160 1.58 9.44 15.70
N HIS A 161 2.32 9.21 14.62
CA HIS A 161 1.89 9.62 13.29
C HIS A 161 0.66 8.84 12.81
N GLY A 162 0.60 7.53 13.07
CA GLY A 162 -0.60 6.72 12.79
C GLY A 162 -1.82 7.19 13.58
N LEU A 163 -1.64 7.52 14.86
CA LEU A 163 -2.69 8.12 15.71
C LEU A 163 -3.13 9.49 15.19
N TYR A 164 -2.19 10.36 14.82
CA TYR A 164 -2.46 11.68 14.26
C TYR A 164 -3.30 11.60 12.98
N LEU A 165 -2.86 10.80 12.00
CA LEU A 165 -3.57 10.65 10.73
C LEU A 165 -4.97 10.06 10.92
N THR A 166 -5.12 9.11 11.84
CA THR A 166 -6.43 8.50 12.11
C THR A 166 -7.36 9.48 12.84
N ALA A 167 -6.86 10.25 13.82
CA ALA A 167 -7.62 11.32 14.46
C ALA A 167 -8.07 12.36 13.44
N HIS A 168 -7.19 12.74 12.52
CA HIS A 168 -7.50 13.67 11.44
C HIS A 168 -8.59 13.11 10.51
N ALA A 169 -8.49 11.83 10.11
CA ALA A 169 -9.52 11.17 9.31
C ALA A 169 -10.89 11.15 10.02
N VAL A 170 -10.91 10.90 11.34
CA VAL A 170 -12.14 10.99 12.14
C VAL A 170 -12.72 12.42 12.11
N ASN A 171 -11.88 13.45 12.24
CA ASN A 171 -12.33 14.85 12.16
C ASN A 171 -12.90 15.19 10.77
N VAL A 172 -12.23 14.79 9.69
CA VAL A 172 -12.75 14.97 8.31
C VAL A 172 -14.11 14.30 8.17
N ALA A 173 -14.27 13.05 8.61
CA ALA A 173 -15.54 12.34 8.59
C ALA A 173 -16.63 13.07 9.38
N LEU A 174 -16.31 13.57 10.58
CA LEU A 174 -17.25 14.30 11.43
C LEU A 174 -17.71 15.62 10.80
N HIS A 175 -16.80 16.34 10.15
CA HIS A 175 -17.13 17.57 9.43
C HIS A 175 -18.00 17.31 8.20
N ASP A 176 -17.69 16.29 7.42
CA ASP A 176 -18.50 15.91 6.27
C ASP A 176 -19.88 15.41 6.69
N ASN A 177 -19.98 14.62 7.77
CA ASN A 177 -21.27 14.22 8.36
C ASN A 177 -22.11 15.43 8.78
N GLY A 178 -21.47 16.42 9.41
CA GLY A 178 -22.12 17.68 9.80
C GLY A 178 -22.62 18.46 8.58
N ARG A 179 -21.81 18.56 7.52
CA ARG A 179 -22.15 19.24 6.27
C ARG A 179 -23.36 18.60 5.59
N ASP A 180 -23.34 17.27 5.45
CA ASP A 180 -24.44 16.50 4.86
C ASP A 180 -25.76 16.78 5.58
N ARG A 181 -25.74 16.73 6.91
CA ARG A 181 -26.93 16.99 7.73
C ARG A 181 -27.44 18.44 7.64
N VAL A 182 -26.54 19.41 7.49
CA VAL A 182 -26.92 20.82 7.26
C VAL A 182 -27.62 20.95 5.91
N ASN A 183 -27.09 20.32 4.87
CA ASN A 183 -27.69 20.31 3.54
C ASN A 183 -29.07 19.63 3.58
N ASP A 184 -29.18 18.42 4.13
CA ASP A 184 -30.45 17.70 4.30
C ASP A 184 -31.50 18.52 5.05
N ALA A 185 -31.09 19.27 6.08
CA ALA A 185 -31.99 20.13 6.83
C ALA A 185 -32.46 21.36 6.04
N ARG A 186 -31.56 22.00 5.28
CA ARG A 186 -31.90 23.13 4.40
C ARG A 186 -32.86 22.70 3.30
N ASP A 187 -32.59 21.56 2.67
CA ASP A 187 -33.42 21.00 1.60
C ASP A 187 -34.82 20.61 2.12
N SER A 188 -34.91 20.23 3.40
CA SER A 188 -36.19 19.97 4.09
C SER A 188 -36.82 21.21 4.75
N GLY A 189 -36.30 22.41 4.52
CA GLY A 189 -36.82 23.67 5.07
C GLY A 189 -36.67 23.81 6.60
N ARG A 190 -35.86 22.96 7.25
CA ARG A 190 -35.61 22.98 8.70
C ARG A 190 -34.46 23.92 9.03
N ARG A 191 -34.64 24.73 10.08
CA ARG A 191 -33.56 25.57 10.62
C ARG A 191 -32.63 24.73 11.50
N VAL A 192 -31.33 24.79 11.23
CA VAL A 192 -30.30 24.15 12.06
C VAL A 192 -29.53 25.24 12.80
N GLN A 193 -29.41 25.11 14.13
CA GLN A 193 -28.47 25.90 14.91
C GLN A 193 -27.05 25.35 14.67
N LEU A 194 -26.23 26.15 14.00
CA LEU A 194 -24.80 25.89 13.86
C LEU A 194 -24.11 26.20 15.19
N ALA A 195 -23.24 25.30 15.66
CA ALA A 195 -22.34 25.61 16.75
C ALA A 195 -21.31 26.62 16.23
N GLN A 196 -21.19 27.78 16.88
CA GLN A 196 -20.30 28.85 16.43
C GLN A 196 -18.81 28.55 16.70
N HIS A 197 -18.50 27.48 17.44
CA HIS A 197 -17.14 27.13 17.80
C HIS A 197 -16.53 26.15 16.78
N HIS A 198 -15.39 26.55 16.21
CA HIS A 198 -14.45 25.78 15.38
C HIS A 198 -14.87 25.35 13.96
N SER A 199 -16.16 25.26 13.59
CA SER A 199 -16.54 24.94 12.20
C SER A 199 -17.95 25.39 11.80
N PRO A 200 -18.17 25.90 10.57
CA PRO A 200 -19.49 26.27 10.06
C PRO A 200 -20.45 25.09 9.87
N TYR A 201 -20.00 23.84 10.08
CA TYR A 201 -20.80 22.61 9.92
C TYR A 201 -20.88 21.76 11.20
N ALA A 202 -20.35 22.25 12.33
CA ALA A 202 -20.52 21.59 13.61
C ALA A 202 -21.98 21.76 14.08
N ILE A 203 -22.76 20.69 14.03
CA ILE A 203 -24.15 20.69 14.47
C ILE A 203 -24.32 19.71 15.63
N ALA A 204 -25.33 19.91 16.47
CA ALA A 204 -25.65 18.90 17.48
C ALA A 204 -26.13 17.60 16.78
N PRO A 205 -25.67 16.40 17.20
CA PRO A 205 -24.73 16.12 18.29
C PRO A 205 -23.25 15.93 17.87
N THR A 206 -22.88 16.15 16.60
CA THR A 206 -21.50 15.94 16.09
C THR A 206 -20.49 16.94 16.65
N GLY A 207 -20.90 18.18 16.95
CA GLY A 207 -19.98 19.23 17.42
C GLY A 207 -19.15 18.86 18.65
N VAL A 208 -19.75 18.21 19.66
CA VAL A 208 -19.03 17.76 20.86
C VAL A 208 -17.93 16.75 20.54
N TRP A 209 -18.14 15.93 19.50
CA TRP A 209 -17.17 14.94 19.07
C TRP A 209 -16.04 15.57 18.27
N VAL A 210 -16.33 16.58 17.44
CA VAL A 210 -15.31 17.40 16.76
C VAL A 210 -14.37 18.03 17.78
N ASP A 211 -14.90 18.65 18.84
CA ASP A 211 -14.06 19.28 19.86
C ASP A 211 -13.13 18.25 20.54
N ARG A 212 -13.67 17.09 20.93
CA ARG A 212 -12.89 16.03 21.58
C ARG A 212 -11.82 15.42 20.68
N MET A 213 -12.17 15.14 19.43
CA MET A 213 -11.23 14.59 18.46
C MET A 213 -10.19 15.60 18.01
N SER A 214 -10.54 16.90 17.95
CA SER A 214 -9.59 17.98 17.73
C SER A 214 -8.53 18.05 18.84
N VAL A 215 -8.90 17.82 20.10
CA VAL A 215 -7.92 17.74 21.21
C VAL A 215 -6.98 16.54 21.00
N CYS A 216 -7.51 15.36 20.64
CA CYS A 216 -6.70 14.18 20.34
C CYS A 216 -5.70 14.43 19.19
N GLU A 217 -6.19 14.96 18.07
CA GLU A 217 -5.35 15.32 16.92
C GLU A 217 -4.26 16.31 17.32
N ASN A 218 -4.60 17.34 18.09
CA ASN A 218 -3.67 18.36 18.54
C ASN A 218 -2.61 17.82 19.50
N THR A 219 -2.95 16.87 20.39
CA THR A 219 -1.97 16.19 21.25
C THR A 219 -0.95 15.41 20.41
N ALA A 220 -1.40 14.61 19.44
CA ALA A 220 -0.51 13.84 18.57
C ALA A 220 0.34 14.77 17.67
N ARG A 221 -0.28 15.81 17.09
CA ARG A 221 0.41 16.82 16.27
C ARG A 221 1.51 17.54 17.04
N SER A 222 1.24 17.92 18.29
CA SER A 222 2.20 18.65 19.12
C SER A 222 3.44 17.81 19.42
N TYR A 223 3.27 16.50 19.62
CA TYR A 223 4.40 15.57 19.69
C TYR A 223 5.18 15.58 18.39
N LEU A 224 4.54 15.39 17.24
CA LEU A 224 5.21 15.25 15.94
C LEU A 224 5.91 16.52 15.41
N THR A 225 5.53 17.69 15.93
CA THR A 225 6.07 18.98 15.48
C THR A 225 7.58 19.01 15.75
N ASP A 226 8.38 19.41 14.76
CA ASP A 226 9.85 19.51 14.78
C ASP A 226 10.66 18.20 14.90
N GLN A 227 10.07 17.09 15.37
CA GLN A 227 10.78 15.81 15.54
C GLN A 227 10.56 14.79 14.42
N PHE A 228 9.46 14.89 13.66
CA PHE A 228 9.04 13.81 12.75
C PHE A 228 10.12 13.46 11.71
N ALA A 229 10.62 14.45 10.97
CA ALA A 229 11.64 14.20 9.95
C ALA A 229 12.96 13.71 10.56
N GLN A 230 13.36 14.28 11.70
CA GLN A 230 14.64 13.97 12.35
C GLN A 230 14.67 12.55 12.93
N ALA A 231 13.59 12.14 13.61
CA ALA A 231 13.49 10.83 14.23
C ALA A 231 13.50 9.73 13.16
N LEU A 232 12.81 9.92 12.04
CA LEU A 232 12.72 8.93 10.98
C LEU A 232 13.97 8.87 10.10
N ALA A 233 14.67 9.98 9.90
CA ALA A 233 15.95 10.00 9.17
C ALA A 233 17.07 9.25 9.92
N SER A 234 16.90 9.05 11.22
CA SER A 234 17.88 8.39 12.08
C SER A 234 17.65 6.87 12.20
N GLU A 235 16.57 6.34 11.63
CA GLU A 235 16.25 4.91 11.68
C GLU A 235 17.35 4.07 11.02
N ALA A 236 17.71 2.97 11.67
CA ALA A 236 18.70 2.03 11.15
C ALA A 236 18.14 1.31 9.92
N ILE A 237 18.83 1.46 8.80
CA ILE A 237 18.52 0.73 7.58
C ILE A 237 19.06 -0.69 7.76
N ARG A 238 18.16 -1.67 7.82
CA ARG A 238 18.58 -3.07 7.79
C ARG A 238 18.97 -3.49 6.36
N PRO A 239 20.05 -4.25 6.20
CA PRO A 239 20.37 -4.88 4.92
C PRO A 239 19.22 -5.74 4.40
N VAL A 240 19.20 -5.97 3.10
CA VAL A 240 18.29 -6.96 2.51
C VAL A 240 18.82 -8.34 2.85
N ASP A 241 18.28 -8.94 3.91
CA ASP A 241 18.77 -10.20 4.49
C ASP A 241 18.26 -11.45 3.74
N ASP A 242 17.13 -11.35 3.04
CA ASP A 242 16.50 -12.45 2.29
C ASP A 242 16.15 -12.04 0.85
N PRO A 243 16.99 -12.40 -0.14
CA PRO A 243 16.73 -12.16 -1.57
C PRO A 243 15.44 -12.81 -2.11
N GLY A 244 14.92 -13.85 -1.45
CA GLY A 244 13.73 -14.59 -1.88
C GLY A 244 12.41 -14.02 -1.35
N ARG A 245 12.45 -13.11 -0.37
CA ARG A 245 11.27 -12.62 0.34
C ARG A 245 10.21 -12.02 -0.58
N LEU A 246 10.61 -11.19 -1.55
CA LEU A 246 9.65 -10.57 -2.48
C LEU A 246 8.93 -11.62 -3.34
N ALA A 247 9.66 -12.64 -3.81
CA ALA A 247 9.06 -13.73 -4.58
C ALA A 247 8.03 -14.50 -3.74
N GLN A 248 8.36 -14.80 -2.49
CA GLN A 248 7.45 -15.48 -1.57
C GLN A 248 6.21 -14.63 -1.24
N ALA A 249 6.40 -13.33 -1.00
CA ALA A 249 5.32 -12.39 -0.73
C ALA A 249 4.33 -12.32 -1.91
N LEU A 250 4.85 -12.21 -3.14
CA LEU A 250 4.05 -12.17 -4.36
C LEU A 250 3.32 -13.50 -4.63
N ALA A 251 3.97 -14.64 -4.40
CA ALA A 251 3.34 -15.95 -4.53
C ALA A 251 2.20 -16.14 -3.51
N ASN A 252 2.42 -15.77 -2.25
CA ASN A 252 1.37 -15.83 -1.23
C ASN A 252 0.22 -14.87 -1.56
N TRP A 253 0.52 -13.66 -2.04
CA TRP A 253 -0.48 -12.71 -2.51
C TRP A 253 -1.36 -13.29 -3.62
N ASP A 254 -0.74 -13.91 -4.62
CA ASP A 254 -1.46 -14.55 -5.73
C ASP A 254 -2.42 -15.62 -5.21
N ILE A 255 -1.95 -16.51 -4.33
CA ILE A 255 -2.77 -17.56 -3.70
C ILE A 255 -3.94 -16.96 -2.91
N GLN A 256 -3.68 -15.99 -2.01
CA GLN A 256 -4.75 -15.43 -1.18
C GLN A 256 -5.77 -14.63 -1.99
N SER A 257 -5.33 -13.94 -3.04
CA SER A 257 -6.22 -13.17 -3.91
C SER A 257 -7.19 -14.08 -4.67
N HIS A 258 -6.70 -15.17 -5.25
CA HIS A 258 -7.55 -16.17 -5.91
C HIS A 258 -8.48 -16.89 -4.93
N ARG A 259 -7.99 -17.24 -3.73
CA ARG A 259 -8.84 -17.83 -2.67
C ARG A 259 -9.97 -16.91 -2.25
N ALA A 260 -9.71 -15.61 -2.08
CA ALA A 260 -10.74 -14.63 -1.76
C ALA A 260 -11.76 -14.47 -2.90
N LEU A 261 -11.31 -14.51 -4.16
CA LEU A 261 -12.19 -14.41 -5.34
C LEU A 261 -13.00 -15.69 -5.61
N ALA A 262 -12.49 -16.87 -5.22
CA ALA A 262 -13.20 -18.13 -5.35
C ALA A 262 -14.37 -18.27 -4.35
N ARG A 263 -14.33 -17.50 -3.25
CA ARG A 263 -15.40 -17.42 -2.25
C ARG A 263 -16.52 -16.49 -2.71
N HIS A 264 -17.41 -16.12 -1.78
CA HIS A 264 -18.47 -15.16 -2.03
C HIS A 264 -17.91 -13.78 -2.42
N ILE A 265 -18.66 -13.07 -3.26
CA ILE A 265 -18.26 -11.73 -3.73
C ILE A 265 -18.37 -10.76 -2.55
N GLU A 266 -17.22 -10.34 -2.05
CA GLU A 266 -17.10 -9.30 -1.03
C GLU A 266 -16.39 -8.08 -1.65
N PRO A 267 -17.09 -6.96 -1.91
CA PRO A 267 -16.51 -5.77 -2.54
C PRO A 267 -15.26 -5.23 -1.84
N ALA A 268 -15.17 -5.38 -0.51
CA ALA A 268 -14.00 -4.97 0.27
C ALA A 268 -12.75 -5.80 -0.06
N ASN A 269 -12.89 -7.11 -0.30
CA ASN A 269 -11.77 -7.96 -0.70
C ASN A 269 -11.30 -7.59 -2.12
N ILE A 270 -12.23 -7.34 -3.04
CA ILE A 270 -11.90 -6.92 -4.42
C ILE A 270 -11.25 -5.53 -4.43
N LEU A 271 -11.71 -4.62 -3.57
CA LEU A 271 -11.07 -3.33 -3.35
C LEU A 271 -9.61 -3.49 -2.89
N LEU A 272 -9.35 -4.37 -1.93
CA LEU A 272 -7.98 -4.64 -1.49
C LEU A 272 -7.14 -5.24 -2.63
N ILE A 273 -7.69 -6.16 -3.41
CA ILE A 273 -7.03 -6.76 -4.57
C ILE A 273 -6.63 -5.72 -5.61
N THR A 274 -7.59 -4.92 -6.05
CA THR A 274 -7.37 -3.88 -7.07
C THR A 274 -6.33 -2.84 -6.63
N ARG A 275 -6.33 -2.46 -5.34
CA ARG A 275 -5.34 -1.53 -4.79
C ARG A 275 -3.95 -2.12 -4.67
N THR A 276 -3.84 -3.36 -4.19
CA THR A 276 -2.54 -4.04 -4.12
C THR A 276 -1.97 -4.25 -5.51
N GLN A 277 -2.78 -4.55 -6.53
CA GLN A 277 -2.32 -4.62 -7.92
C GLN A 277 -1.84 -3.27 -8.46
N GLY A 278 -2.56 -2.18 -8.15
CA GLY A 278 -2.09 -0.82 -8.45
C GLY A 278 -0.74 -0.50 -7.79
N LEU A 279 -0.54 -0.93 -6.53
CA LEU A 279 0.72 -0.79 -5.82
C LEU A 279 1.84 -1.63 -6.44
N ILE A 280 1.56 -2.89 -6.79
CA ILE A 280 2.50 -3.78 -7.47
C ILE A 280 2.98 -3.11 -8.76
N ALA A 281 2.07 -2.60 -9.60
CA ALA A 281 2.43 -1.89 -10.83
C ALA A 281 3.32 -0.66 -10.55
N GLY A 282 2.96 0.15 -9.55
CA GLY A 282 3.74 1.32 -9.13
C GLY A 282 5.17 0.97 -8.70
N ALA A 283 5.31 -0.01 -7.80
CA ALA A 283 6.61 -0.46 -7.30
C ALA A 283 7.43 -1.19 -8.38
N SER A 284 6.75 -1.87 -9.31
CA SER A 284 7.39 -2.56 -10.43
C SER A 284 8.14 -1.60 -11.35
N MET A 285 7.59 -0.41 -11.62
CA MET A 285 8.28 0.60 -12.44
C MET A 285 9.61 1.02 -11.80
N VAL A 286 9.64 1.18 -10.48
CA VAL A 286 10.86 1.54 -9.74
C VAL A 286 11.91 0.43 -9.83
N LEU A 287 11.51 -0.83 -9.68
CA LEU A 287 12.45 -1.96 -9.78
C LEU A 287 12.93 -2.22 -11.20
N VAL A 288 12.08 -2.04 -12.21
CA VAL A 288 12.45 -2.17 -13.63
C VAL A 288 13.48 -1.11 -14.01
N ASP A 289 13.28 0.14 -13.59
CA ASP A 289 14.23 1.24 -13.83
C ASP A 289 15.59 1.00 -13.14
N ALA A 290 15.57 0.54 -11.89
CA ALA A 290 16.77 0.15 -11.17
C ALA A 290 17.49 -1.05 -11.82
N ALA A 291 16.74 -2.05 -12.29
CA ALA A 291 17.30 -3.22 -12.97
C ALA A 291 17.93 -2.85 -14.32
N ALA A 292 17.34 -1.92 -15.05
CA ALA A 292 17.92 -1.36 -16.27
C ALA A 292 19.20 -0.58 -15.96
N THR A 293 19.18 0.25 -14.91
CA THR A 293 20.37 0.97 -14.42
C THR A 293 21.51 0.01 -14.03
N ALA A 294 21.17 -1.15 -13.47
CA ALA A 294 22.12 -2.19 -13.09
C ALA A 294 22.59 -3.09 -14.26
N GLY A 295 22.02 -2.93 -15.47
CA GLY A 295 22.30 -3.82 -16.60
C GLY A 295 21.75 -5.25 -16.43
N ILE A 296 20.80 -5.45 -15.52
CA ILE A 296 20.12 -6.74 -15.29
C ILE A 296 19.01 -6.95 -16.33
N LEU A 297 18.37 -5.86 -16.74
CA LEU A 297 17.28 -5.87 -17.70
C LEU A 297 17.62 -4.93 -18.85
N GLU A 298 17.48 -5.39 -20.08
CA GLU A 298 17.58 -4.51 -21.24
C GLU A 298 16.42 -3.49 -21.24
N PRO A 299 16.68 -2.20 -21.49
CA PRO A 299 15.62 -1.20 -21.59
C PRO A 299 14.59 -1.59 -22.63
N ALA A 300 13.34 -1.70 -22.21
CA ALA A 300 12.22 -2.01 -23.08
C ALA A 300 11.27 -0.81 -23.14
N ASP A 301 11.31 -0.07 -24.25
CA ASP A 301 10.53 1.17 -24.46
C ASP A 301 9.02 1.02 -24.19
N ARG A 302 8.49 -0.19 -24.32
CA ARG A 302 7.07 -0.49 -24.12
C ARG A 302 6.70 -0.98 -22.72
N LEU A 303 7.66 -1.50 -21.95
CA LEU A 303 7.39 -2.15 -20.67
C LEU A 303 6.90 -1.15 -19.62
N VAL A 304 7.65 -0.09 -19.36
CA VAL A 304 7.29 0.92 -18.34
C VAL A 304 5.97 1.61 -18.67
N PRO A 305 5.69 2.07 -19.91
CA PRO A 305 4.38 2.62 -20.25
C PRO A 305 3.23 1.63 -20.07
N ALA A 306 3.41 0.35 -20.40
CA ALA A 306 2.38 -0.66 -20.24
C ALA A 306 2.07 -0.94 -18.76
N ILE A 307 3.10 -1.05 -17.90
CA ILE A 307 2.93 -1.19 -16.45
C ILE A 307 2.21 0.05 -15.88
N ALA A 308 2.59 1.25 -16.32
CA ALA A 308 1.96 2.49 -15.88
C ALA A 308 0.47 2.54 -16.23
N GLU A 309 0.10 2.10 -17.43
CA GLU A 309 -1.31 2.04 -17.86
C GLU A 309 -2.10 0.99 -17.09
N ALA A 310 -1.52 -0.20 -16.85
CA ALA A 310 -2.13 -1.20 -15.98
C ALA A 310 -2.35 -0.66 -14.56
N GLY A 311 -1.37 0.02 -13.98
CA GLY A 311 -1.47 0.63 -12.65
C GLY A 311 -2.57 1.70 -12.55
N ARG A 312 -2.70 2.56 -13.58
CA ARG A 312 -3.80 3.54 -13.68
C ARG A 312 -5.15 2.84 -13.76
N SER A 313 -5.26 1.81 -14.60
CA SER A 313 -6.50 1.05 -14.77
C SER A 313 -6.92 0.34 -13.48
N TRP A 314 -5.99 -0.30 -12.77
CA TRP A 314 -6.22 -0.88 -11.45
C TRP A 314 -6.69 0.16 -10.42
N SER A 315 -6.08 1.35 -10.41
CA SER A 315 -6.46 2.43 -9.49
C SER A 315 -7.86 2.98 -9.77
N ASN A 316 -8.22 3.16 -11.05
CA ASN A 316 -9.57 3.53 -11.46
C ASN A 316 -10.61 2.47 -11.04
N LEU A 317 -10.29 1.19 -11.27
CA LEU A 317 -11.15 0.09 -10.88
C LEU A 317 -11.31 0.00 -9.34
N ALA A 318 -10.23 0.24 -8.59
CA ALA A 318 -10.27 0.32 -7.14
C ALA A 318 -11.21 1.42 -6.63
N SER A 319 -11.20 2.61 -7.25
CA SER A 319 -12.14 3.68 -6.87
C SER A 319 -13.59 3.23 -7.01
N ARG A 320 -13.92 2.49 -8.08
CA ARG A 320 -15.29 2.00 -8.33
C ARG A 320 -15.72 0.92 -7.37
N TRP A 321 -14.85 -0.06 -7.08
CA TRP A 321 -15.12 -1.06 -6.05
C TRP A 321 -15.21 -0.44 -4.65
N GLY A 322 -14.50 0.67 -4.42
CA GLY A 322 -14.58 1.47 -3.20
C GLY A 322 -15.99 1.95 -2.91
N ASP A 323 -16.72 2.43 -3.94
CA ASP A 323 -18.10 2.87 -3.80
C ASP A 323 -19.08 1.73 -3.48
N LEU A 324 -18.74 0.48 -3.85
CA LEU A 324 -19.57 -0.70 -3.58
C LEU A 324 -19.31 -1.28 -2.18
N ALA A 325 -18.14 -1.03 -1.59
CA ALA A 325 -17.78 -1.56 -0.28
C ALA A 325 -18.55 -0.83 0.83
N PRO A 326 -19.35 -1.55 1.65
CA PRO A 326 -20.08 -0.90 2.73
C PRO A 326 -19.14 -0.39 3.83
N PRO A 327 -19.47 0.74 4.49
CA PRO A 327 -18.80 1.15 5.71
C PRO A 327 -18.87 0.02 6.73
N GLY A 328 -17.73 -0.45 7.25
CA GLY A 328 -17.73 -1.58 8.19
C GLY A 328 -17.34 -2.94 7.59
N ALA A 329 -17.22 -3.07 6.26
CA ALA A 329 -16.97 -4.36 5.60
C ALA A 329 -15.65 -5.02 6.03
N ARG A 330 -15.72 -6.21 6.63
CA ARG A 330 -14.54 -6.93 7.10
C ARG A 330 -13.73 -7.48 5.92
N LEU A 331 -12.41 -7.33 6.02
CA LEU A 331 -11.47 -7.95 5.10
C LEU A 331 -11.15 -9.37 5.57
N GLU A 332 -10.92 -10.28 4.62
CA GLU A 332 -10.34 -11.58 4.94
C GLU A 332 -8.93 -11.42 5.50
N GLU A 333 -8.70 -11.92 6.71
CA GLU A 333 -7.42 -11.73 7.41
C GLU A 333 -6.21 -12.27 6.62
N PRO A 334 -6.24 -13.47 5.99
CA PRO A 334 -5.13 -13.95 5.18
C PRO A 334 -4.82 -13.04 3.98
N LEU A 335 -5.85 -12.49 3.34
CA LEU A 335 -5.71 -11.56 2.22
C LEU A 335 -5.08 -10.24 2.67
N ALA A 336 -5.57 -9.68 3.77
CA ALA A 336 -5.05 -8.45 4.37
C ALA A 336 -3.57 -8.59 4.75
N ARG A 337 -3.19 -9.74 5.33
CA ARG A 337 -1.80 -10.06 5.70
C ARG A 337 -0.91 -10.21 4.47
N ALA A 338 -1.35 -10.93 3.45
CA ALA A 338 -0.58 -11.09 2.21
C ALA A 338 -0.35 -9.75 1.49
N ALA A 339 -1.37 -8.89 1.43
CA ALA A 339 -1.22 -7.53 0.89
C ALA A 339 -0.18 -6.70 1.67
N ALA A 340 -0.17 -6.83 3.00
CA ALA A 340 0.76 -6.11 3.85
C ALA A 340 2.20 -6.61 3.71
N GLU A 341 2.40 -7.91 3.54
CA GLU A 341 3.71 -8.48 3.27
C GLU A 341 4.27 -8.05 1.91
N VAL A 342 3.42 -7.99 0.87
CA VAL A 342 3.82 -7.42 -0.44
C VAL A 342 4.30 -5.97 -0.28
N ARG A 343 3.58 -5.14 0.48
CA ARG A 343 4.02 -3.77 0.76
C ARG A 343 5.37 -3.72 1.46
N ALA A 344 5.57 -4.55 2.48
CA ALA A 344 6.83 -4.62 3.23
C ALA A 344 8.00 -5.06 2.34
N ALA A 345 7.83 -6.15 1.58
CA ALA A 345 8.85 -6.69 0.71
C ALA A 345 9.24 -5.73 -0.42
N TYR A 346 8.27 -5.05 -1.06
CA TYR A 346 8.60 -4.01 -2.04
C TYR A 346 9.30 -2.82 -1.39
N ARG A 347 8.86 -2.39 -0.20
CA ARG A 347 9.49 -1.26 0.51
C ARG A 347 10.96 -1.56 0.80
N GLN A 348 11.27 -2.77 1.27
CA GLN A 348 12.64 -3.21 1.52
C GLN A 348 13.54 -3.09 0.29
N MET A 349 13.01 -3.27 -0.92
CA MET A 349 13.76 -3.12 -2.18
C MET A 349 13.77 -1.70 -2.75
N THR A 350 12.72 -0.90 -2.52
CA THR A 350 12.51 0.37 -3.23
C THR A 350 12.76 1.63 -2.41
N HIS A 351 12.76 1.52 -1.07
CA HIS A 351 12.86 2.69 -0.20
C HIS A 351 14.19 2.75 0.56
N ASP A 352 14.62 3.97 0.85
CA ASP A 352 15.65 4.32 1.81
C ASP A 352 14.98 5.11 2.95
N THR A 353 14.95 4.52 4.14
CA THR A 353 14.19 4.98 5.33
C THR A 353 12.72 5.33 5.02
N THR A 354 12.41 6.61 4.83
CA THR A 354 11.07 7.14 4.55
C THR A 354 10.86 7.52 3.09
N THR A 355 11.92 7.58 2.29
CA THR A 355 11.90 8.08 0.91
C THR A 355 12.14 6.97 -0.09
N LEU A 356 11.76 7.19 -1.36
CA LEU A 356 12.16 6.27 -2.43
C LEU A 356 13.67 6.37 -2.62
N ALA A 357 14.33 5.22 -2.67
CA ALA A 357 15.75 5.16 -3.00
C ALA A 357 15.96 5.51 -4.47
N THR A 358 17.11 6.10 -4.78
CA THR A 358 17.47 6.35 -6.19
C THR A 358 17.70 5.02 -6.92
N PRO A 359 17.48 4.96 -8.24
CA PRO A 359 17.73 3.74 -9.02
C PRO A 359 19.15 3.19 -8.81
N GLN A 360 20.15 4.06 -8.64
CA GLN A 360 21.54 3.68 -8.38
C GLN A 360 21.72 3.02 -7.00
N VAL A 361 20.98 3.46 -5.98
CA VAL A 361 21.01 2.83 -4.65
C VAL A 361 20.26 1.50 -4.67
N ILE A 362 19.18 1.38 -5.44
CA ILE A 362 18.47 0.11 -5.60
C ILE A 362 19.33 -0.89 -6.37
N ALA A 363 20.07 -0.44 -7.40
CA ALA A 363 20.98 -1.25 -8.21
C ALA A 363 22.05 -2.00 -7.40
N THR A 364 22.42 -1.50 -6.22
CA THR A 364 23.42 -2.14 -5.34
C THR A 364 22.81 -3.12 -4.34
N ARG A 365 21.48 -3.24 -4.27
CA ARG A 365 20.82 -4.11 -3.28
C ARG A 365 20.99 -5.58 -3.65
N PRO A 366 21.39 -6.43 -2.68
CA PRO A 366 21.41 -7.86 -2.94
C PRO A 366 19.98 -8.36 -3.20
N GLY A 367 19.85 -9.29 -4.14
CA GLY A 367 18.54 -9.82 -4.52
C GLY A 367 17.80 -9.04 -5.60
N LEU A 368 18.35 -7.94 -6.13
CA LEU A 368 17.71 -7.19 -7.23
C LEU A 368 17.35 -8.08 -8.44
N PRO A 369 18.23 -8.97 -8.97
CA PRO A 369 17.86 -9.85 -10.07
C PRO A 369 16.62 -10.72 -9.78
N GLN A 370 16.58 -11.33 -8.58
CA GLN A 370 15.47 -12.17 -8.12
C GLN A 370 14.19 -11.34 -7.94
N ALA A 371 14.30 -10.14 -7.37
CA ALA A 371 13.19 -9.23 -7.16
C ALA A 371 12.59 -8.73 -8.49
N THR A 372 13.44 -8.37 -9.47
CA THR A 372 13.02 -8.00 -10.82
C THR A 372 12.28 -9.15 -11.48
N MET A 373 12.82 -10.36 -11.39
CA MET A 373 12.20 -11.54 -11.96
C MET A 373 10.84 -11.88 -11.33
N ALA A 374 10.75 -11.85 -10.01
CA ALA A 374 9.49 -12.06 -9.29
C ALA A 374 8.46 -10.99 -9.66
N THR A 375 8.90 -9.74 -9.83
CA THR A 375 8.06 -8.62 -10.22
C THR A 375 7.48 -8.79 -11.63
N LEU A 376 8.30 -9.19 -12.61
CA LEU A 376 7.82 -9.46 -13.96
C LEU A 376 6.77 -10.60 -13.97
N ARG A 377 7.01 -11.68 -13.23
CA ARG A 377 6.03 -12.77 -13.06
C ARG A 377 4.73 -12.31 -12.40
N ALA A 378 4.80 -11.41 -11.42
CA ALA A 378 3.61 -10.85 -10.80
C ALA A 378 2.81 -9.96 -11.76
N ILE A 379 3.47 -9.21 -12.64
CA ILE A 379 2.81 -8.46 -13.73
C ILE A 379 2.10 -9.42 -14.69
N GLU A 380 2.75 -10.53 -15.04
CA GLU A 380 2.15 -11.58 -15.88
C GLU A 380 0.88 -12.16 -15.23
N ALA A 381 0.98 -12.63 -13.98
CA ALA A 381 -0.13 -13.19 -13.22
C ALA A 381 -1.27 -12.16 -12.98
N GLY A 382 -0.95 -10.87 -12.93
CA GLY A 382 -1.94 -9.80 -12.79
C GLY A 382 -2.98 -9.75 -13.91
N SER A 383 -2.67 -10.28 -15.11
CA SER A 383 -3.61 -10.32 -16.23
C SER A 383 -4.76 -11.31 -16.01
N GLU A 384 -4.47 -12.50 -15.49
CA GLU A 384 -5.47 -13.50 -15.09
C GLU A 384 -6.36 -12.94 -13.97
N LEU A 385 -5.75 -12.35 -12.94
CA LEU A 385 -6.49 -11.75 -11.84
C LEU A 385 -7.44 -10.63 -12.32
N ALA A 386 -7.04 -9.84 -13.33
CA ALA A 386 -7.90 -8.83 -13.92
C ALA A 386 -9.14 -9.43 -14.61
N HIS A 387 -9.00 -10.59 -15.26
CA HIS A 387 -10.13 -11.30 -15.87
C HIS A 387 -11.08 -11.83 -14.80
N VAL A 388 -10.56 -12.45 -13.74
CA VAL A 388 -11.39 -12.93 -12.62
C VAL A 388 -12.15 -11.78 -11.96
N VAL A 389 -11.52 -10.63 -11.75
CA VAL A 389 -12.19 -9.42 -11.22
C VAL A 389 -13.26 -8.90 -12.19
N ALA A 390 -13.01 -8.97 -13.50
CA ALA A 390 -14.00 -8.60 -14.50
C ALA A 390 -15.24 -9.50 -14.47
N GLU A 391 -15.06 -10.82 -14.30
CA GLU A 391 -16.18 -11.75 -14.09
C GLU A 391 -17.01 -11.39 -12.84
N LYS A 392 -16.34 -10.98 -11.75
CA LYS A 392 -17.06 -10.55 -10.53
C LYS A 392 -17.85 -9.26 -10.74
N ALA A 393 -17.34 -8.34 -11.56
CA ALA A 393 -18.04 -7.10 -11.91
C ALA A 393 -19.34 -7.35 -12.70
N ASP A 394 -19.43 -8.49 -13.40
CA ASP A 394 -20.60 -8.89 -14.17
C ASP A 394 -21.67 -9.65 -13.37
N ALA A 395 -21.46 -9.85 -12.07
CA ALA A 395 -22.43 -10.53 -11.23
C ALA A 395 -23.78 -9.78 -11.17
N PRO A 396 -24.92 -10.45 -11.41
CA PRO A 396 -26.22 -9.78 -11.57
C PRO A 396 -26.79 -9.18 -10.28
N ASN A 397 -26.31 -9.62 -9.12
CA ASN A 397 -26.81 -9.30 -7.79
C ASN A 397 -25.83 -8.43 -6.98
N LEU A 398 -24.92 -7.69 -7.63
CA LEU A 398 -24.06 -6.75 -6.93
C LEU A 398 -24.91 -5.68 -6.22
N THR A 399 -24.54 -5.39 -4.99
CA THR A 399 -25.16 -4.36 -4.15
C THR A 399 -24.10 -3.42 -3.58
N GLY A 400 -24.48 -2.18 -3.30
CA GLY A 400 -23.64 -1.20 -2.62
C GLY A 400 -24.46 -0.22 -1.77
N PRO A 401 -23.82 0.63 -0.94
CA PRO A 401 -24.50 1.63 -0.13
C PRO A 401 -25.33 2.60 -0.97
N ALA A 402 -26.60 2.81 -0.62
CA ALA A 402 -27.55 3.63 -1.39
C ALA A 402 -27.01 5.03 -1.74
N ARG A 403 -26.41 5.73 -0.77
CA ARG A 403 -25.87 7.08 -0.99
C ARG A 403 -24.70 7.08 -1.98
N ALA A 404 -23.75 6.15 -1.82
CA ALA A 404 -22.62 6.00 -2.74
C ALA A 404 -23.11 5.63 -4.15
N MET A 405 -24.04 4.68 -4.26
CA MET A 405 -24.63 4.27 -5.54
C MET A 405 -25.37 5.42 -6.23
N SER A 406 -26.11 6.25 -5.49
CA SER A 406 -26.79 7.43 -6.03
C SER A 406 -25.80 8.45 -6.59
N ARG A 407 -24.77 8.82 -5.82
CA ARG A 407 -23.73 9.76 -6.25
C ARG A 407 -22.98 9.22 -7.48
N ARG A 408 -22.57 7.96 -7.43
CA ARG A 408 -21.82 7.30 -8.50
C ARG A 408 -22.63 7.22 -9.79
N ALA A 409 -23.91 6.86 -9.70
CA ALA A 409 -24.81 6.76 -10.85
C ALA A 409 -24.96 8.10 -11.57
N HIS A 410 -25.13 9.19 -10.80
CA HIS A 410 -25.19 10.54 -11.37
C HIS A 410 -23.86 10.91 -12.03
N ASN A 411 -22.73 10.74 -11.33
CA ASN A 411 -21.40 11.05 -11.86
C ASN A 411 -21.06 10.25 -13.14
N ASP A 412 -21.38 8.95 -13.18
CA ASP A 412 -21.12 8.11 -14.37
C ASP A 412 -22.03 8.49 -15.54
N ALA A 413 -23.28 8.87 -15.29
CA ALA A 413 -24.19 9.36 -16.33
C ALA A 413 -23.73 10.72 -16.89
N GLU A 414 -23.40 11.69 -16.03
CA GLU A 414 -22.91 13.01 -16.42
C GLU A 414 -21.57 12.94 -17.17
N ALA A 415 -20.69 12.02 -16.77
CA ALA A 415 -19.41 11.79 -17.44
C ALA A 415 -19.55 11.04 -18.79
N GLY A 416 -20.77 10.67 -19.21
CA GLY A 416 -21.01 9.92 -20.45
C GLY A 416 -20.46 8.49 -20.42
N LEU A 417 -20.23 7.93 -19.22
CA LEU A 417 -19.69 6.57 -19.03
C LEU A 417 -20.78 5.51 -19.03
N ALA A 418 -22.04 5.94 -19.09
CA ALA A 418 -23.21 5.09 -19.18
C ALA A 418 -24.13 5.55 -20.32
N THR A 419 -24.90 4.61 -20.85
CA THR A 419 -25.94 4.88 -21.84
C THR A 419 -26.95 5.86 -21.23
N PRO A 420 -27.22 7.01 -21.88
CA PRO A 420 -28.17 7.97 -21.33
C PRO A 420 -29.57 7.34 -21.25
N PRO A 421 -30.34 7.66 -20.20
CA PRO A 421 -31.72 7.19 -20.11
C PRO A 421 -32.53 7.74 -21.29
N THR A 422 -33.42 6.91 -21.83
CA THR A 422 -34.35 7.30 -22.90
C THR A 422 -35.44 8.25 -22.41
N GLU A 423 -35.66 8.31 -21.10
CA GLU A 423 -36.67 9.12 -20.43
C GLU A 423 -36.00 10.09 -19.45
N GLY A 424 -36.03 11.40 -19.77
CA GLY A 424 -35.87 12.53 -18.83
C GLY A 424 -34.85 12.39 -17.68
N ASP A 425 -35.16 13.09 -16.59
CA ASP A 425 -34.35 13.10 -15.37
C ASP A 425 -34.67 11.85 -14.53
N VAL A 426 -33.68 10.98 -14.31
CA VAL A 426 -33.88 9.66 -13.69
C VAL A 426 -33.35 9.63 -12.26
N VAL A 427 -34.24 9.29 -11.34
CA VAL A 427 -33.86 8.96 -9.95
C VAL A 427 -33.40 7.51 -9.88
N TRP A 428 -32.09 7.30 -9.82
CA TRP A 428 -31.48 5.96 -9.84
C TRP A 428 -31.59 5.19 -8.52
N VAL A 429 -31.71 5.90 -7.39
CA VAL A 429 -31.80 5.32 -6.04
C VAL A 429 -32.85 6.08 -5.24
N SER A 430 -33.70 5.36 -4.49
CA SER A 430 -34.76 6.00 -3.70
C SER A 430 -34.18 6.84 -2.56
N PRO A 431 -34.69 8.07 -2.33
CA PRO A 431 -34.34 8.87 -1.15
C PRO A 431 -34.57 8.12 0.17
N ALA A 432 -35.58 7.24 0.23
CA ALA A 432 -35.85 6.43 1.42
C ALA A 432 -34.72 5.41 1.70
N ASP A 433 -34.11 4.84 0.67
CA ASP A 433 -32.97 3.93 0.81
C ASP A 433 -31.72 4.65 1.32
N ILE A 434 -31.51 5.87 0.81
CA ILE A 434 -30.42 6.75 1.23
C ILE A 434 -30.58 7.12 2.71
N LEU A 435 -31.76 7.57 3.12
CA LEU A 435 -32.06 7.93 4.51
C LEU A 435 -31.95 6.74 5.46
N ALA A 436 -32.35 5.55 5.02
CA ALA A 436 -32.26 4.32 5.79
C ALA A 436 -30.89 3.64 5.75
N ARG A 437 -29.89 4.23 5.04
CA ARG A 437 -28.53 3.67 4.86
C ARG A 437 -28.54 2.22 4.35
N ARG A 438 -29.49 1.87 3.47
CA ARG A 438 -29.63 0.51 2.94
C ARG A 438 -28.59 0.19 1.87
N ALA A 439 -28.26 -1.08 1.74
CA ALA A 439 -27.62 -1.58 0.54
C ALA A 439 -28.68 -1.72 -0.57
N VAL A 440 -28.36 -1.27 -1.78
CA VAL A 440 -29.23 -1.34 -2.95
C VAL A 440 -28.52 -2.04 -4.08
N THR A 441 -29.26 -2.66 -4.99
CA THR A 441 -28.70 -3.22 -6.22
C THR A 441 -28.01 -2.13 -7.03
N VAL A 442 -26.85 -2.46 -7.59
CA VAL A 442 -26.04 -1.51 -8.37
C VAL A 442 -26.88 -0.96 -9.54
N PRO A 443 -27.10 0.38 -9.59
CA PRO A 443 -27.84 1.02 -10.67
C PRO A 443 -27.19 0.81 -12.03
N ARG A 444 -28.00 0.88 -13.09
CA ARG A 444 -27.54 0.63 -14.47
C ARG A 444 -26.29 1.46 -14.86
N PRO A 445 -26.23 2.78 -14.63
CA PRO A 445 -25.05 3.57 -15.00
C PRO A 445 -23.76 3.09 -14.33
N VAL A 446 -23.85 2.77 -13.03
CA VAL A 446 -22.72 2.25 -12.25
C VAL A 446 -22.27 0.89 -12.76
N ARG A 447 -23.22 0.02 -13.13
CA ARG A 447 -22.93 -1.32 -13.66
C ARG A 447 -22.22 -1.27 -15.01
N GLU A 448 -22.71 -0.43 -15.94
CA GLU A 448 -22.10 -0.23 -17.25
C GLU A 448 -20.67 0.32 -17.12
N ALA A 449 -20.49 1.33 -16.28
CA ALA A 449 -19.19 1.95 -16.06
C ALA A 449 -18.22 1.04 -15.29
N LEU A 450 -18.70 0.22 -14.34
CA LEU A 450 -17.91 -0.81 -13.66
C LEU A 450 -17.43 -1.88 -14.66
N ARG A 451 -18.33 -2.41 -15.50
CA ARG A 451 -17.98 -3.37 -16.56
C ARG A 451 -16.94 -2.79 -17.51
N SER A 452 -17.16 -1.57 -18.00
CA SER A 452 -16.22 -0.88 -18.89
C SER A 452 -14.83 -0.75 -18.24
N ALA A 453 -14.77 -0.27 -16.99
CA ALA A 453 -13.52 -0.18 -16.25
C ALA A 453 -12.84 -1.54 -16.05
N SER A 454 -13.59 -2.59 -15.74
CA SER A 454 -13.06 -3.95 -15.63
C SER A 454 -12.47 -4.45 -16.95
N THR A 455 -13.16 -4.24 -18.08
CA THR A 455 -12.63 -4.63 -19.40
C THR A 455 -11.37 -3.85 -19.78
N ALA A 456 -11.32 -2.55 -19.47
CA ALA A 456 -10.14 -1.72 -19.69
C ALA A 456 -8.95 -2.22 -18.85
N THR A 457 -9.19 -2.55 -17.58
CA THR A 457 -8.16 -3.12 -16.69
C THR A 457 -7.66 -4.47 -17.18
N ALA A 458 -8.54 -5.37 -17.61
CA ALA A 458 -8.14 -6.65 -18.19
C ALA A 458 -7.27 -6.48 -19.45
N SER A 459 -7.65 -5.55 -20.34
CA SER A 459 -6.86 -5.23 -21.53
C SER A 459 -5.49 -4.62 -21.18
N ALA A 460 -5.44 -3.66 -20.26
CA ALA A 460 -4.21 -3.01 -19.85
C ALA A 460 -3.25 -3.98 -19.13
N ALA A 461 -3.78 -4.82 -18.24
CA ALA A 461 -3.01 -5.85 -17.55
C ALA A 461 -2.46 -6.90 -18.53
N SER A 462 -3.23 -7.29 -19.55
CA SER A 462 -2.77 -8.21 -20.60
C SER A 462 -1.64 -7.61 -21.44
N ALA A 463 -1.72 -6.31 -21.77
CA ALA A 463 -0.65 -5.61 -22.49
C ALA A 463 0.63 -5.48 -21.66
N ALA A 464 0.50 -5.24 -20.35
CA ALA A 464 1.61 -5.24 -19.41
C ALA A 464 2.24 -6.63 -19.28
N ALA A 465 1.43 -7.68 -19.14
CA ALA A 465 1.88 -9.08 -19.10
C ALA A 465 2.66 -9.46 -20.37
N ALA A 466 2.12 -9.18 -21.56
CA ALA A 466 2.82 -9.44 -22.82
C ALA A 466 4.17 -8.71 -22.91
N SER A 467 4.23 -7.47 -22.42
CA SER A 467 5.48 -6.70 -22.38
C SER A 467 6.48 -7.27 -21.37
N ALA A 468 6.00 -7.75 -20.21
CA ALA A 468 6.81 -8.38 -19.18
C ALA A 468 7.42 -9.71 -19.66
N ILE A 469 6.64 -10.56 -20.35
CA ILE A 469 7.11 -11.82 -20.96
C ILE A 469 8.25 -11.54 -21.94
N LEU A 470 8.07 -10.55 -22.83
CA LEU A 470 9.12 -10.18 -23.79
C LEU A 470 10.39 -9.71 -23.08
N ALA A 471 10.26 -8.86 -22.06
CA ALA A 471 11.39 -8.40 -21.26
C ALA A 471 12.09 -9.55 -20.52
N HIS A 472 11.32 -10.51 -20.00
CA HIS A 472 11.85 -11.72 -19.37
C HIS A 472 12.66 -12.57 -20.37
N THR A 473 12.14 -12.78 -21.58
CA THR A 473 12.83 -13.59 -22.61
C THR A 473 14.12 -12.93 -23.12
N ASN A 474 14.16 -11.60 -23.17
CA ASN A 474 15.34 -10.86 -23.64
C ASN A 474 16.44 -10.75 -22.57
N GLY A 475 16.08 -10.71 -21.27
CA GLY A 475 17.03 -10.67 -20.15
C GLY A 475 17.71 -12.00 -19.83
N GLY A 476 17.26 -13.13 -20.43
CA GLY A 476 17.85 -14.46 -20.22
C GLY A 476 19.11 -14.76 -21.05
N GLY A 477 19.51 -13.86 -21.96
CA GLY A 477 20.78 -13.96 -22.68
C GLY A 477 21.93 -13.51 -21.78
N SER A 478 22.85 -14.41 -21.44
CA SER A 478 24.04 -14.07 -20.62
C SER A 478 24.70 -12.77 -21.11
N PRO A 479 25.05 -11.83 -20.20
CA PRO A 479 25.90 -10.71 -20.57
C PRO A 479 27.28 -11.28 -20.92
N ARG A 480 27.67 -11.21 -22.20
CA ARG A 480 29.09 -11.33 -22.55
C ARG A 480 29.79 -10.14 -21.90
N PRO A 481 30.78 -10.33 -21.02
CA PRO A 481 31.54 -9.21 -20.50
C PRO A 481 32.22 -8.50 -21.66
N VAL A 482 31.99 -7.18 -21.74
CA VAL A 482 32.46 -6.26 -22.80
C VAL A 482 33.99 -6.23 -22.94
N TRP A 483 34.75 -6.87 -22.04
CA TRP A 483 36.20 -6.90 -22.05
C TRP A 483 36.84 -8.02 -22.90
N LEU A 484 36.05 -8.90 -23.53
CA LEU A 484 36.58 -9.97 -24.40
C LEU A 484 36.44 -9.72 -25.91
N SER A 485 35.88 -8.58 -26.34
CA SER A 485 35.65 -8.33 -27.77
C SER A 485 36.84 -7.71 -28.53
N ALA A 486 37.99 -7.51 -27.88
CA ALA A 486 39.16 -6.89 -28.51
C ALA A 486 40.19 -7.88 -29.08
N ALA A 487 39.95 -9.20 -29.02
CA ALA A 487 40.95 -10.21 -29.41
C ALA A 487 40.62 -11.09 -30.63
N ASP A 488 39.47 -10.90 -31.28
CA ASP A 488 38.99 -11.83 -32.34
C ASP A 488 38.85 -11.19 -33.73
N ASN A 489 39.78 -10.30 -34.09
CA ASN A 489 39.99 -9.89 -35.49
C ASN A 489 41.47 -10.09 -35.87
N ALA A 490 41.85 -11.34 -36.05
CA ALA A 490 43.05 -11.70 -36.81
C ALA A 490 42.69 -12.86 -37.77
N GLN A 491 42.32 -12.50 -39.00
CA GLN A 491 42.30 -13.42 -40.13
C GLN A 491 43.71 -13.92 -40.44
N PRO A 492 43.93 -15.22 -40.71
CA PRO A 492 45.18 -15.73 -41.25
C PRO A 492 45.14 -15.75 -42.78
N GLY A 493 46.17 -15.21 -43.42
CA GLY A 493 46.35 -15.25 -44.87
C GLY A 493 47.77 -14.89 -45.28
N ASP A 494 48.53 -15.92 -45.67
CA ASP A 494 49.95 -15.93 -46.04
C ASP A 494 50.37 -14.96 -47.16
N HIS A 495 51.60 -14.42 -47.07
CA HIS A 495 52.65 -14.56 -48.11
C HIS A 495 54.02 -13.92 -47.68
N PHE A 496 55.01 -14.80 -47.47
CA PHE A 496 56.46 -14.76 -47.80
C PHE A 496 57.31 -13.45 -47.78
N THR A 497 58.21 -13.37 -46.78
CA THR A 497 59.70 -13.10 -46.77
C THR A 497 60.35 -11.82 -47.37
N PRO A 498 61.61 -11.44 -47.00
CA PRO A 498 62.28 -11.36 -45.68
C PRO A 498 63.19 -10.10 -45.49
N ALA A 499 63.83 -9.99 -44.31
CA ALA A 499 64.97 -9.10 -43.90
C ALA A 499 64.63 -7.61 -43.62
N SER A 500 65.00 -6.98 -42.50
CA SER A 500 66.31 -6.94 -41.82
C SER A 500 66.17 -6.37 -40.39
N SER A 501 67.01 -6.83 -39.45
CA SER A 501 67.36 -6.15 -38.19
C SER A 501 68.54 -5.18 -38.43
N PRO A 502 69.09 -4.43 -37.45
CA PRO A 502 68.60 -3.91 -36.15
C PRO A 502 68.99 -2.41 -35.91
N ASP A 503 68.50 -1.76 -34.84
CA ASP A 503 69.31 -0.93 -33.88
C ASP A 503 68.40 -0.16 -32.87
N ARG A 504 68.57 -0.40 -31.56
CA ARG A 504 69.28 0.44 -30.54
C ARG A 504 68.64 1.78 -30.18
N GLY A 505 68.40 1.98 -28.88
CA GLY A 505 68.45 3.31 -28.27
C GLY A 505 67.50 3.60 -27.10
N MET A 506 67.83 3.12 -25.90
CA MET A 506 67.58 3.86 -24.63
C MET A 506 68.54 5.08 -24.56
N PRO A 507 68.48 6.07 -23.61
CA PRO A 507 67.74 6.14 -22.33
C PRO A 507 67.21 7.55 -21.86
N CYS A 508 66.51 7.54 -20.71
CA CYS A 508 66.49 8.47 -19.55
C CYS A 508 66.76 10.00 -19.63
N ARG A 509 65.86 10.80 -19.01
CA ARG A 509 66.10 11.74 -17.85
C ARG A 509 64.77 12.43 -17.47
N LYS A 510 64.25 12.33 -16.24
CA LYS A 510 64.55 13.03 -14.95
C LYS A 510 64.24 14.54 -14.89
N SER A 511 63.44 14.88 -13.85
CA SER A 511 63.45 16.08 -12.96
C SER A 511 62.11 16.83 -12.95
N ALA A 512 61.34 16.83 -11.84
CA ALA A 512 61.46 17.66 -10.61
C ALA A 512 61.00 19.13 -10.88
N ALA A 513 60.29 19.89 -10.05
CA ALA A 513 59.69 19.83 -8.72
C ALA A 513 58.92 21.18 -8.50
N GLY A 514 58.14 21.32 -7.42
CA GLY A 514 57.68 22.62 -6.86
C GLY A 514 56.14 22.76 -6.80
N ILE A 515 55.45 22.64 -5.65
CA ILE A 515 55.27 23.61 -4.52
C ILE A 515 54.51 24.87 -5.02
N ASP A 516 53.35 25.34 -4.51
CA ASP A 516 52.90 25.55 -3.13
C ASP A 516 51.38 25.91 -3.04
N ARG A 517 50.80 25.66 -1.85
CA ARG A 517 49.78 26.41 -1.07
C ARG A 517 48.42 26.92 -1.64
N SER A 518 47.37 26.26 -1.12
CA SER A 518 46.28 26.75 -0.23
C SER A 518 45.13 27.68 -0.72
N PRO A 519 43.92 27.60 -0.07
CA PRO A 519 42.58 27.92 -0.59
C PRO A 519 41.95 29.15 0.13
N PRO A 520 40.62 29.31 0.38
CA PRO A 520 39.35 28.97 -0.32
C PRO A 520 38.46 30.21 -0.58
N VAL A 521 37.39 30.10 -1.38
CA VAL A 521 36.26 31.06 -1.36
C VAL A 521 34.92 30.31 -1.44
N GLY A 522 34.07 30.55 -0.45
CA GLY A 522 32.70 30.04 -0.34
C GLY A 522 31.67 30.80 -1.20
N PRO A 523 30.37 30.54 -1.00
CA PRO A 523 29.38 30.49 -2.09
C PRO A 523 28.57 31.78 -2.25
N LEU A 524 27.92 31.94 -3.41
CA LEU A 524 26.86 32.91 -3.64
C LEU A 524 25.66 32.28 -4.37
N ARG A 525 24.55 32.29 -3.63
CA ARG A 525 23.12 32.24 -3.99
C ARG A 525 22.47 30.94 -4.40
#